data_AF-A0A0G0F6K4-F1
#
_entry.id   AF-A0A0G0F6K4-F1
#
_cell.length_a   1.000
_cell.length_b   1.000
_cell.length_c   1.000
_cell.angle_alpha   90.00
_cell.angle_beta   90.00
_cell.angle_gamma   90.00
#
_symmetry.space_group_name_H-M   'P 1'
#
loop_
_entity.id
_entity.type
_entity.pdbx_description
1 polymer ?
#
loop_
_entity_poly.entity_id
_entity_poly.type
_entity_poly.pdbx_seq_one_letter_code
_entity_poly.pdbx_strand_id
1 'polypeptide(L)'
;MKTNKKRTWTEDQLKEAVKNSTSIRQVLSKLGLKEAGGNYSQTKKYIEFYKINTAHFRGMGWSKGLHIVGKPRIELKDILVKNSYFQSYKLKKRLFEAK
;
A
#
# COMPACT_ATOMS: atom_id res chain seq x y z
N MET A 1 0.03 15.86 35.89
CA MET A 1 0.01 14.37 35.79
C MET A 1 -0.18 13.98 34.34
N LYS A 2 0.77 13.29 33.69
CA LYS A 2 0.56 12.77 32.33
C LYS A 2 -0.40 11.59 32.44
N THR A 3 -1.63 11.74 31.96
CA THR A 3 -2.58 10.64 31.86
C THR A 3 -1.99 9.62 30.90
N ASN A 4 -1.54 8.48 31.43
CA ASN A 4 -1.04 7.38 30.61
C ASN A 4 -2.24 6.80 29.86
N LYS A 5 -2.56 7.39 28.72
CA LYS A 5 -3.73 7.04 27.92
C LYS A 5 -3.54 5.58 27.49
N LYS A 6 -4.29 4.67 28.12
CA LYS A 6 -4.25 3.26 27.76
C LYS A 6 -4.62 3.14 26.28
N ARG A 7 -3.79 2.41 25.53
CA ARG A 7 -4.09 1.98 24.16
C ARG A 7 -5.46 1.27 24.14
N THR A 8 -6.23 1.52 23.09
CA THR A 8 -7.62 1.05 22.96
C THR A 8 -7.74 -0.37 22.44
N TRP A 9 -6.62 -1.00 22.07
CA TRP A 9 -6.56 -2.30 21.42
C TRP A 9 -5.74 -3.33 22.21
N THR A 10 -6.10 -4.60 22.06
CA THR A 10 -5.45 -5.75 22.70
C THR A 10 -4.31 -6.31 21.85
N GLU A 11 -3.50 -7.20 22.44
CA GLU A 11 -2.45 -7.92 21.69
C GLU A 11 -3.02 -8.74 20.54
N ASP A 12 -4.13 -9.45 20.76
CA ASP A 12 -4.76 -10.28 19.72
C ASP A 12 -5.29 -9.46 18.56
N GLN A 13 -5.89 -8.29 18.85
CA GLN A 13 -6.33 -7.35 17.82
C GLN A 13 -5.14 -6.82 17.01
N LEU A 14 -3.99 -6.57 17.65
CA LEU A 14 -2.77 -6.17 16.94
C LEU A 14 -2.25 -7.30 16.05
N LYS A 15 -2.21 -8.55 16.54
CA LYS A 15 -1.79 -9.73 15.76
C LYS A 15 -2.69 -9.93 14.55
N GLU A 16 -4.00 -9.86 14.72
CA GLU A 16 -4.97 -10.01 13.64
C GLU A 16 -4.85 -8.87 12.62
N ALA A 17 -4.71 -7.62 13.09
CA ALA A 17 -4.52 -6.47 12.23
C ALA A 17 -3.23 -6.60 11.41
N VAL A 18 -2.12 -7.05 12.00
CA VAL A 18 -0.84 -7.29 11.31
C VAL A 18 -0.95 -8.43 10.30
N LYS A 19 -1.53 -9.58 10.69
CA LYS A 19 -1.71 -10.74 9.81
C LYS A 19 -2.48 -10.37 8.54
N ASN A 20 -3.50 -9.53 8.68
CA ASN A 20 -4.36 -9.13 7.57
C ASN A 20 -3.88 -7.85 6.85
N SER A 21 -2.69 -7.33 7.15
CA SER A 21 -2.17 -6.10 6.55
C SER A 21 -0.87 -6.33 5.81
N THR A 22 -0.57 -5.48 4.82
CA THR A 22 0.71 -5.42 4.12
C THR A 22 1.49 -4.15 4.47
N SER A 23 1.01 -3.32 5.39
CA SER A 23 1.67 -2.09 5.82
C SER A 23 1.22 -1.64 7.21
N ILE A 24 2.06 -0.87 7.93
CA ILE A 24 1.69 -0.29 9.23
C ILE A 24 0.48 0.64 9.10
N ARG A 25 0.35 1.39 8.00
CA ARG A 25 -0.83 2.24 7.73
C ARG A 25 -2.13 1.43 7.79
N GLN A 26 -2.17 0.28 7.12
CA GLN A 26 -3.34 -0.61 7.16
C GLN A 26 -3.60 -1.16 8.56
N VAL A 27 -2.54 -1.49 9.32
CA VAL A 27 -2.69 -1.90 10.73
C VAL A 27 -3.36 -0.80 11.54
N LEU A 28 -2.91 0.45 11.41
CA LEU A 28 -3.52 1.59 12.11
C LEU A 28 -5.00 1.76 11.72
N SER A 29 -5.31 1.69 10.43
CA SER A 29 -6.69 1.78 9.93
C SER A 29 -7.58 0.66 10.51
N LYS A 30 -7.10 -0.58 10.55
CA LYS A 30 -7.83 -1.73 11.13
C LYS A 30 -8.04 -1.64 12.63
N LEU A 31 -7.10 -1.01 13.35
CA LEU A 31 -7.22 -0.74 14.77
C LEU A 31 -8.06 0.51 15.08
N GLY A 32 -8.65 1.17 14.07
CA GLY A 32 -9.42 2.40 14.24
C GLY A 32 -8.57 3.60 14.67
N LEU A 33 -7.26 3.55 14.44
CA LEU A 33 -6.32 4.60 14.84
C LEU A 33 -6.10 5.59 13.71
N LYS A 34 -5.95 6.86 14.06
CA LYS A 34 -5.52 7.89 13.11
C LYS A 34 -4.11 7.58 12.61
N GLU A 35 -3.87 7.80 11.32
CA GLU A 35 -2.57 7.59 10.67
C GLU A 35 -1.59 8.74 10.98
N ALA A 36 -1.35 9.01 12.26
CA ALA A 36 -0.46 10.06 12.74
C ALA A 36 0.84 9.48 13.29
N GLY A 37 1.95 10.24 13.22
CA GLY A 37 3.30 9.77 13.55
C GLY A 37 3.43 9.09 14.92
N GLY A 38 2.76 9.61 15.95
CA GLY A 38 2.74 8.99 17.29
C GLY A 38 2.17 7.57 17.29
N ASN A 39 1.09 7.34 16.54
CA ASN A 39 0.47 6.01 16.43
C ASN A 39 1.37 5.04 15.66
N TYR A 40 2.06 5.51 14.61
CA TYR A 40 3.07 4.69 13.92
C TYR A 40 4.17 4.22 14.88
N SER A 41 4.74 5.14 15.66
CA SER A 41 5.79 4.83 16.62
C SER A 41 5.31 3.86 17.71
N GLN A 42 4.10 4.09 18.25
CA GLN A 42 3.52 3.22 19.27
C GLN A 42 3.23 1.82 18.72
N THR A 43 2.58 1.71 17.57
CA THR A 43 2.26 0.41 16.96
C THR A 43 3.52 -0.37 16.60
N LYS A 44 4.56 0.26 16.05
CA LYS A 44 5.86 -0.39 15.80
C LYS A 44 6.49 -0.93 17.08
N LYS A 45 6.50 -0.12 18.15
CA LYS A 45 7.03 -0.53 19.47
C LYS A 45 6.34 -1.79 20.00
N TYR A 46 5.02 -1.90 19.85
CA TYR A 46 4.29 -3.07 20.31
C TYR A 46 4.42 -4.29 19.39
N ILE A 47 4.53 -4.09 18.07
CA ILE A 47 4.84 -5.17 17.13
C ILE A 47 6.17 -5.83 17.51
N GLU A 48 7.18 -5.04 17.83
CA GLU A 48 8.49 -5.52 18.28
C GLU A 48 8.41 -6.18 19.66
N PHE A 49 7.72 -5.55 20.62
CA PHE A 49 7.55 -6.08 21.98
C PHE A 49 6.88 -7.47 21.98
N TYR A 50 5.85 -7.66 21.16
CA TYR A 50 5.14 -8.94 21.02
C TYR A 50 5.77 -9.89 19.98
N LYS A 51 6.90 -9.50 19.38
CA LYS A 51 7.63 -10.27 18.36
C LYS A 51 6.72 -10.73 17.20
N ILE A 52 5.83 -9.86 16.75
CA ILE A 52 4.88 -10.18 15.67
C ILE A 52 5.62 -10.13 14.33
N ASN A 53 5.51 -11.20 13.53
CA ASN A 53 6.12 -11.25 12.20
C ASN A 53 5.46 -10.22 11.25
N THR A 54 6.29 -9.41 10.60
CA THR A 54 5.90 -8.39 9.61
C THR A 54 6.65 -8.53 8.29
N ALA A 55 7.33 -9.66 8.05
CA ALA A 55 8.11 -9.90 6.84
C ALA A 55 7.27 -9.86 5.55
N HIS A 56 5.95 -10.11 5.65
CA HIS A 56 5.01 -9.98 4.54
C HIS A 56 4.61 -8.54 4.22
N PHE A 57 5.05 -7.55 5.02
CA PHE A 57 4.77 -6.15 4.73
C PHE A 57 5.51 -5.69 3.48
N ARG A 58 4.77 -4.98 2.63
CA ARG A 58 5.24 -4.44 1.37
C ARG A 58 5.48 -2.95 1.56
N GLY A 59 6.74 -2.55 1.47
CA GLY A 59 7.17 -1.16 1.61
C GLY A 59 6.93 -0.33 0.36
N MET A 60 7.51 0.88 0.36
CA MET A 60 7.61 1.70 -0.84
C MET A 60 8.36 0.93 -1.93
N GLY A 61 7.86 0.98 -3.16
CA GLY A 61 8.48 0.29 -4.29
C GLY A 61 8.38 -1.23 -4.24
N TRP A 62 7.37 -1.80 -3.58
CA TRP A 62 7.13 -3.26 -3.60
C TRP A 62 6.98 -3.83 -5.03
N SER A 63 6.59 -2.98 -5.97
CA SER A 63 6.47 -3.31 -7.39
C SER A 63 7.71 -2.93 -8.22
N LYS A 64 8.76 -2.38 -7.60
CA LYS A 64 9.95 -1.93 -8.32
C LYS A 64 10.67 -3.15 -8.89
N GLY A 65 10.85 -3.18 -10.21
CA GLY A 65 11.42 -4.33 -10.93
C GLY A 65 10.42 -5.42 -11.28
N LEU A 66 9.19 -5.37 -10.75
CA LEU A 66 8.10 -6.22 -11.23
C LEU A 66 7.49 -5.56 -12.47
N HIS A 67 7.48 -6.28 -13.59
CA HIS A 67 6.64 -5.95 -14.73
C HIS A 67 5.19 -6.32 -14.39
N ILE A 68 4.55 -5.50 -13.55
CA ILE A 68 3.12 -5.67 -13.26
C ILE A 68 2.36 -5.34 -14.54
N VAL A 69 1.89 -6.38 -15.23
CA VAL A 69 1.01 -6.27 -16.39
C VAL A 69 -0.37 -5.86 -15.88
N GLY A 70 -0.51 -4.57 -15.58
CA GLY A 70 -1.81 -3.95 -15.32
C GLY A 70 -2.52 -3.66 -16.63
N LYS A 71 -3.86 -3.63 -16.61
CA LYS A 71 -4.61 -3.06 -17.73
C LYS A 71 -4.11 -1.62 -17.97
N PRO A 72 -3.81 -1.23 -19.22
CA PRO A 72 -3.41 0.13 -19.49
C PRO A 72 -4.52 1.10 -19.11
N ARG A 73 -4.15 2.26 -18.55
CA ARG A 73 -5.11 3.25 -18.03
C ARG A 73 -6.03 3.87 -19.09
N ILE A 74 -5.63 3.83 -20.35
CA ILE A 74 -6.38 4.36 -21.50
C ILE A 74 -6.42 3.24 -22.54
N GLU A 75 -7.57 2.91 -23.10
CA GLU A 75 -7.66 1.85 -24.11
C GLU A 75 -7.08 2.31 -25.46
N LEU A 76 -6.69 1.37 -26.33
CA LEU A 76 -6.15 1.74 -27.65
C LEU A 76 -7.19 2.46 -28.50
N LYS A 77 -8.46 2.02 -28.44
CA LYS A 77 -9.57 2.64 -29.19
C LYS A 77 -9.74 4.13 -28.86
N ASP A 78 -9.51 4.51 -27.59
CA ASP A 78 -9.62 5.90 -27.13
C ASP A 78 -8.41 6.74 -27.55
N ILE A 79 -7.27 6.09 -27.85
CA ILE A 79 -6.06 6.74 -28.36
C ILE A 79 -6.11 6.90 -29.87
N LEU A 80 -6.67 5.91 -30.58
CA LEU A 80 -6.75 5.84 -32.04
C LEU A 80 -7.94 6.65 -32.58
N VAL A 81 -8.06 7.89 -32.10
CA VAL A 81 -9.07 8.87 -32.54
C VAL A 81 -8.38 10.06 -33.20
N LYS A 82 -9.12 10.78 -34.06
CA LYS A 82 -8.62 12.00 -34.70
C LYS A 82 -8.29 13.06 -33.63
N ASN A 83 -7.18 13.78 -33.82
CA ASN A 83 -6.68 14.80 -32.89
C ASN A 83 -6.30 14.29 -31.48
N SER A 84 -5.92 13.01 -31.36
CA SER A 84 -5.34 12.48 -30.14
C SER A 84 -3.95 13.07 -29.88
N TYR A 85 -3.76 13.66 -28.69
CA TYR A 85 -2.46 14.19 -28.24
C TYR A 85 -1.60 13.13 -27.54
N PHE A 86 -1.96 11.85 -27.64
CA PHE A 86 -1.19 10.80 -27.02
C PHE A 86 0.20 10.69 -27.65
N GLN A 87 1.24 10.63 -26.81
CA GLN A 87 2.61 10.62 -27.28
C GLN A 87 2.89 9.45 -28.24
N SER A 88 3.34 9.77 -29.46
CA SER A 88 3.59 8.80 -30.54
C SER A 88 4.55 7.66 -30.17
N TYR A 89 5.65 7.95 -29.47
CA TYR A 89 6.60 6.92 -29.01
C TYR A 89 5.96 5.92 -28.03
N LYS A 90 5.10 6.38 -27.12
CA LYS A 90 4.36 5.50 -26.20
C LYS A 90 3.29 4.71 -26.95
N LEU A 91 2.64 5.31 -27.93
CA LEU A 91 1.64 4.63 -28.77
C LEU A 91 2.29 3.48 -29.53
N LYS A 92 3.43 3.74 -30.18
CA LYS A 92 4.23 2.75 -30.89
C LYS A 92 4.51 1.51 -30.03
N LYS A 93 5.03 1.70 -28.81
CA LYS A 93 5.28 0.58 -27.88
C LYS A 93 4.01 -0.23 -27.59
N ARG A 94 2.90 0.45 -27.30
CA ARG A 94 1.62 -0.21 -27.01
C ARG A 94 1.05 -0.98 -28.19
N LEU A 95 1.23 -0.48 -29.42
CA LEU A 95 0.81 -1.19 -30.62
C LEU A 95 1.63 -2.46 -30.85
N PHE A 96 2.92 -2.47 -30.52
CA PHE A 96 3.74 -3.69 -30.59
C PHE A 96 3.41 -4.72 -29.50
N GLU A 97 2.95 -4.25 -28.33
CA GLU A 97 2.53 -5.12 -27.22
C GLU A 97 1.12 -5.70 -27.42
N ALA A 98 0.25 -4.98 -28.15
CA ALA A 98 -1.08 -5.44 -28.52
C ALA A 98 -0.99 -6.45 -29.68
N LYS A 99 -0.66 -7.70 -29.35
CA LYS A 99 -0.83 -8.85 -30.25
C LYS A 99 -2.29 -9.27 -30.34
#